data_AF-A0A0C9XAP8-F1
#
_entry.id   AF-A0A0C9XAP8-F1
#
_cell.length_a   1.000
_cell.length_b   1.000
_cell.length_c   1.000
_cell.angle_alpha   90.00
_cell.angle_beta   90.00
_cell.angle_gamma   90.00
#
_symmetry.space_group_name_H-M   'P 1'
#
loop_
_entity.id
_entity.type
_entity.pdbx_description
1 polymer ?
#
loop_
_entity_poly.entity_id
_entity_poly.type
_entity_poly.pdbx_seq_one_letter_code
_entity_poly.pdbx_strand_id
1 'polypeptide(L)'
;MNRLSRRDGLLILIGASCLYTFSAIVDYAVPRSFPAVHLGDPPLHPVGTTPHVLDLGLQRYPPETSLIAHAPGWTLFRHLYMSNGTFFILSSDSQSFPEIRMMISTSLPAENTPENIAQREPTSQEMQFITQDEAQRRWGGNITHGERNRILTVQGNTFLVNEPKQFLDHYYHFVAELLFGARAFLYGAFNPSSTAFVPSPFHVDQSLPSFNMRPSEYEPPSFTRLMLLHASSDEWRDKPGFNAYFLRAVFPSLALEASEDWADRVASTVPTPDGTSTKAWHFPIALLADRSAAHRGEACGSRTQRIAAEPWELMLRLGGIDSVGHWWSHVRESITRFATGKVSPKERITDDSSGKPPQLPLPETVVITYINRQGVRRHLDEANHEALVVALQDMVNRKRDEEGKFWELSIVQAETITKDEQINIASRSTIMLGVHGNGLTHLVFMQPSRLSAVIEIFYPGGFSRDYEWTTRALGMRHFSVWNDTYFTHPNEPPLGYPEGFQGTSIPVHGPAVAKLIEDWLDGRL
;
A
#
# COMPACT_ATOMS: atom_id res chain seq x y z
N MET A 1 -3.62 10.29 -46.64
CA MET A 1 -4.93 9.64 -46.39
C MET A 1 -5.09 8.51 -47.40
N ASN A 2 -4.84 7.26 -47.00
CA ASN A 2 -4.99 6.10 -47.87
C ASN A 2 -6.48 5.75 -47.98
N ARG A 3 -7.01 5.69 -49.21
CA ARG A 3 -8.39 5.29 -49.48
C ARG A 3 -8.52 3.78 -49.24
N LEU A 4 -9.40 3.40 -48.31
CA LEU A 4 -9.79 2.00 -48.08
C LEU A 4 -10.30 1.39 -49.39
N SER A 5 -9.78 0.21 -49.72
CA SER A 5 -10.20 -0.52 -50.90
C SER A 5 -11.56 -1.19 -50.67
N ARG A 6 -12.26 -1.55 -51.75
CA ARG A 6 -13.53 -2.33 -51.65
C ARG A 6 -13.35 -3.65 -50.90
N ARG A 7 -12.14 -4.24 -50.93
CA ARG A 7 -11.79 -5.45 -50.19
C ARG A 7 -11.75 -5.18 -48.68
N ASP A 8 -11.21 -4.05 -48.25
CA ASP A 8 -11.11 -3.69 -46.84
C ASP A 8 -12.50 -3.42 -46.25
N GLY A 9 -13.38 -2.76 -47.01
CA GLY A 9 -14.78 -2.58 -46.63
C GLY A 9 -15.55 -3.90 -46.47
N LEU A 10 -15.29 -4.88 -47.34
CA LEU A 10 -15.91 -6.21 -47.24
C LEU A 10 -15.41 -7.00 -46.02
N LEU A 11 -14.11 -6.92 -45.72
CA LEU A 11 -13.53 -7.60 -44.55
C LEU A 11 -14.04 -7.01 -43.23
N ILE A 12 -14.25 -5.69 -43.17
CA ILE A 12 -14.86 -5.02 -42.01
C ILE A 12 -16.30 -5.48 -41.81
N LEU A 13 -17.09 -5.58 -42.89
CA LEU A 13 -18.47 -6.06 -42.81
C LEU A 13 -18.57 -7.52 -42.38
N ILE A 14 -17.69 -8.39 -42.89
CA ILE A 14 -17.63 -9.80 -42.48
C ILE A 14 -17.23 -9.89 -40.99
N GLY A 15 -16.23 -9.13 -40.56
CA GLY A 15 -15.81 -9.08 -39.15
C GLY A 15 -16.94 -8.62 -38.21
N ALA A 16 -17.67 -7.58 -38.60
CA ALA A 16 -18.81 -7.07 -37.84
C ALA A 16 -19.97 -8.09 -37.76
N SER A 17 -20.28 -8.76 -38.87
CA SER A 17 -21.29 -9.84 -38.88
C SER A 17 -20.86 -11.03 -38.03
N CYS A 18 -19.60 -11.47 -38.08
CA CYS A 18 -19.10 -12.55 -37.23
C CYS A 18 -19.19 -12.20 -35.74
N LEU A 19 -18.85 -10.95 -35.37
CA LEU A 19 -18.95 -10.48 -33.98
C LEU A 19 -20.40 -10.46 -33.47
N TYR A 20 -21.33 -9.97 -34.31
CA TYR A 20 -22.76 -9.95 -33.99
C TYR A 20 -23.35 -11.36 -33.86
N THR A 21 -22.96 -12.28 -34.75
CA THR A 21 -23.42 -13.66 -34.69
C THR A 21 -22.87 -14.38 -33.46
N PHE A 22 -21.61 -14.10 -33.08
CA PHE A 22 -21.00 -14.66 -31.88
C PHE A 22 -21.65 -14.13 -30.59
N SER A 23 -21.95 -12.83 -30.51
CA SER A 23 -22.64 -12.27 -29.33
C SER A 23 -24.07 -12.83 -29.19
N ALA A 24 -24.80 -12.97 -30.30
CA ALA A 24 -26.16 -13.50 -30.29
C ALA A 24 -26.25 -15.00 -29.91
N ILE A 25 -25.19 -15.79 -30.18
CA ILE A 25 -25.14 -17.22 -29.84
C ILE A 25 -24.69 -17.43 -28.38
N VAL A 26 -23.79 -16.59 -27.85
CA VAL A 26 -23.32 -16.70 -26.46
C VAL A 26 -24.44 -16.41 -25.45
N ASP A 27 -25.35 -15.49 -25.75
CA ASP A 27 -26.51 -15.19 -24.88
C ASP A 27 -27.51 -16.35 -24.74
N TYR A 28 -27.50 -17.31 -25.67
CA TYR A 28 -28.41 -18.47 -25.65
C TYR A 28 -27.82 -19.72 -24.98
N ALA A 29 -26.55 -19.69 -24.55
CA ALA A 29 -25.83 -20.85 -24.02
C ALA A 29 -25.54 -20.75 -22.51
N VAL A 30 -26.38 -20.07 -21.73
CA VAL A 30 -26.31 -20.09 -20.26
C VAL A 30 -27.00 -21.37 -19.75
N PRO A 31 -26.29 -22.30 -19.07
CA PRO A 31 -26.91 -23.46 -18.46
C PRO A 31 -27.81 -23.04 -17.29
N ARG A 32 -28.93 -23.74 -17.17
CA ARG A 32 -29.92 -23.60 -16.10
C ARG A 32 -29.28 -23.74 -14.71
N SER A 33 -29.46 -22.70 -13.90
CA SER A 33 -29.62 -22.70 -12.44
C SER A 33 -29.12 -23.94 -11.68
N PHE A 34 -28.00 -23.79 -10.97
CA PHE A 34 -27.68 -24.65 -9.82
C PHE A 34 -28.61 -24.29 -8.65
N PRO A 35 -29.07 -25.27 -7.84
CA PRO A 35 -29.89 -24.98 -6.67
C PRO A 35 -29.04 -24.23 -5.63
N ALA A 36 -29.61 -23.15 -5.09
CA ALA A 36 -29.01 -22.37 -4.01
C ALA A 36 -28.76 -23.27 -2.79
N VAL A 37 -27.49 -23.45 -2.43
CA VAL A 37 -27.12 -23.95 -1.11
C VAL A 37 -27.29 -22.76 -0.16
N HIS A 38 -28.31 -22.81 0.69
CA HIS A 38 -28.42 -21.92 1.85
C HIS A 38 -27.23 -22.15 2.78
N LEU A 39 -26.18 -21.35 2.63
CA LEU A 39 -25.27 -21.07 3.72
C LEU A 39 -26.00 -20.12 4.65
N GLY A 40 -26.50 -20.64 5.78
CA GLY A 40 -27.08 -19.81 6.82
C GLY A 40 -26.02 -18.86 7.35
N ASP A 41 -26.27 -17.56 7.23
CA ASP A 41 -25.53 -16.54 7.97
C ASP A 41 -25.65 -16.83 9.47
N PRO A 42 -24.55 -16.91 10.25
CA PRO A 42 -24.69 -16.80 11.69
C PRO A 42 -25.07 -15.35 12.02
N PRO A 43 -26.02 -15.13 12.94
CA PRO A 43 -26.42 -13.79 13.32
C PRO A 43 -25.24 -13.06 13.99
N LEU A 44 -25.15 -11.74 13.77
CA LEU A 44 -24.34 -10.84 14.57
C LEU A 44 -24.70 -11.03 16.06
N HIS A 45 -23.88 -11.78 16.79
CA HIS A 45 -24.08 -12.03 18.21
C HIS A 45 -23.87 -10.73 19.00
N PRO A 46 -24.69 -10.49 20.05
CA PRO A 46 -24.55 -9.33 20.90
C PRO A 46 -23.25 -9.40 21.73
N VAL A 47 -22.70 -8.22 22.02
CA VAL A 47 -21.55 -7.97 22.90
C VAL A 47 -21.72 -8.74 24.21
N GLY A 48 -20.90 -9.78 24.43
CA GLY A 48 -20.93 -10.55 25.68
C GLY A 48 -20.42 -12.00 25.66
N THR A 49 -19.98 -12.54 24.52
CA THR A 49 -19.37 -13.89 24.48
C THR A 49 -17.88 -13.79 24.18
N THR A 50 -17.05 -14.46 25.00
CA THR A 50 -15.63 -14.69 24.68
C THR A 50 -15.55 -15.32 23.29
N PRO A 51 -14.72 -14.80 22.37
CA PRO A 51 -14.62 -15.38 21.03
C PRO A 51 -14.27 -16.86 21.16
N HIS A 52 -15.07 -17.73 20.57
CA HIS A 52 -14.78 -19.17 20.52
C HIS A 52 -13.46 -19.36 19.77
N VAL A 53 -12.37 -19.54 20.52
CA VAL A 53 -11.07 -19.90 19.96
C VAL A 53 -11.24 -21.28 19.35
N LEU A 54 -11.10 -21.38 18.03
CA LEU A 54 -11.15 -22.66 17.32
C LEU A 54 -10.02 -23.56 17.83
N ASP A 55 -10.37 -24.60 18.57
CA ASP A 55 -9.42 -25.57 19.09
C ASP A 55 -9.11 -26.64 18.04
N LEU A 56 -8.11 -26.34 17.20
CA LEU A 56 -7.65 -27.25 16.15
C LEU A 56 -7.09 -28.57 16.70
N GLY A 57 -6.76 -28.63 17.99
CA GLY A 57 -6.32 -29.86 18.67
C GLY A 57 -7.39 -30.94 18.72
N LEU A 58 -8.67 -30.58 18.62
CA LEU A 58 -9.81 -31.51 18.70
C LEU A 58 -10.50 -31.74 17.36
N GLN A 59 -10.10 -31.04 16.30
CA GLN A 59 -10.70 -31.21 14.99
C GLN A 59 -10.17 -32.45 14.29
N ARG A 60 -11.03 -33.19 13.59
CA ARG A 60 -10.60 -34.34 12.81
C ARG A 60 -9.67 -33.93 11.65
N TYR A 61 -9.95 -32.78 11.04
CA TYR A 61 -9.14 -32.21 9.98
C TYR A 61 -8.95 -30.71 10.25
N PRO A 62 -7.73 -30.18 10.08
CA PRO A 62 -7.50 -28.74 10.10
C PRO A 62 -8.24 -28.07 8.92
N PRO A 63 -8.76 -26.84 9.09
CA PRO A 63 -9.45 -26.13 8.02
C PRO A 63 -8.53 -25.88 6.83
N GLU A 64 -9.09 -25.98 5.62
CA GLU A 64 -8.36 -25.60 4.40
C GLU A 64 -8.04 -24.11 4.40
N THR A 65 -6.89 -23.80 3.81
CA THR A 65 -6.50 -22.43 3.49
C THR A 65 -7.42 -21.90 2.40
N SER A 66 -7.83 -20.64 2.50
CA SER A 66 -8.50 -19.91 1.41
C SER A 66 -7.90 -18.52 1.24
N LEU A 67 -8.08 -17.94 0.07
CA LEU A 67 -7.65 -16.58 -0.22
C LEU A 67 -8.77 -15.59 0.06
N ILE A 68 -8.46 -14.52 0.78
CA ILE A 68 -9.33 -13.35 0.88
C ILE A 68 -9.05 -12.42 -0.30
N ALA A 69 -7.77 -12.17 -0.58
CA ALA A 69 -7.33 -11.37 -1.70
C ALA A 69 -5.88 -11.71 -2.06
N HIS A 70 -5.50 -11.48 -3.32
CA HIS A 70 -4.13 -11.63 -3.79
C HIS A 70 -3.78 -10.56 -4.83
N ALA A 71 -2.62 -9.93 -4.63
CA ALA A 71 -1.85 -9.22 -5.65
C ALA A 71 -0.41 -9.77 -5.62
N PRO A 72 0.39 -9.64 -6.70
CA PRO A 72 1.80 -10.04 -6.70
C PRO A 72 2.55 -9.52 -5.47
N GLY A 73 3.13 -10.41 -4.67
CA GLY A 73 3.83 -10.11 -3.42
C GLY A 73 2.95 -9.73 -2.23
N TRP A 74 1.63 -9.80 -2.36
CA TRP A 74 0.68 -9.47 -1.30
C TRP A 74 -0.46 -10.49 -1.27
N THR A 75 -0.45 -11.38 -0.28
CA THR A 75 -1.48 -12.42 -0.18
C THR A 75 -2.12 -12.42 1.19
N LEU A 76 -3.45 -12.28 1.21
CA LEU A 76 -4.24 -12.31 2.43
C LEU A 76 -4.95 -13.66 2.53
N PHE A 77 -4.47 -14.50 3.44
CA PHE A 77 -4.96 -15.86 3.65
C PHE A 77 -5.95 -15.94 4.81
N ARG A 78 -6.88 -16.89 4.71
CA ARG A 78 -7.49 -17.56 5.87
C ARG A 78 -6.80 -18.90 6.08
N HIS A 79 -6.52 -19.24 7.34
CA HIS A 79 -5.96 -20.53 7.75
C HIS A 79 -4.63 -20.86 7.05
N LEU A 80 -3.61 -20.02 7.27
CA LEU A 80 -2.24 -20.32 6.84
C LEU A 80 -1.50 -21.10 7.93
N TYR A 81 -0.67 -22.07 7.55
CA TYR A 81 0.08 -22.89 8.50
C TYR A 81 1.58 -22.70 8.32
N MET A 82 2.35 -22.82 9.39
CA MET A 82 3.81 -22.83 9.34
C MET A 82 4.37 -23.98 10.18
N SER A 83 5.34 -24.69 9.60
CA SER A 83 6.14 -25.69 10.32
C SER A 83 7.55 -25.68 9.75
N ASN A 84 8.56 -25.67 10.63
CA ASN A 84 9.98 -25.65 10.25
C ASN A 84 10.34 -24.49 9.30
N GLY A 85 9.73 -23.31 9.49
CA GLY A 85 9.97 -22.13 8.64
C GLY A 85 9.27 -22.15 7.28
N THR A 86 8.72 -23.28 6.87
CA THR A 86 7.95 -23.42 5.63
C THR A 86 6.48 -23.08 5.87
N PHE A 87 5.91 -22.25 4.99
CA PHE A 87 4.46 -22.03 4.95
C PHE A 87 3.74 -23.15 4.20
N PHE A 88 2.60 -23.59 4.73
CA PHE A 88 1.78 -24.63 4.12
C PHE A 88 0.39 -24.08 3.79
N ILE A 89 0.02 -24.21 2.52
CA ILE A 89 -1.33 -23.99 2.01
C ILE A 89 -2.03 -25.35 2.02
N LEU A 90 -3.03 -25.49 2.89
CA LEU A 90 -3.85 -26.70 2.95
C LEU A 90 -4.98 -26.55 1.95
N SER A 91 -4.93 -27.27 0.84
CA SER A 91 -6.00 -27.23 -0.15
C SER A 91 -6.06 -28.52 -0.96
N SER A 92 -7.28 -28.98 -1.20
CA SER A 92 -7.60 -30.01 -2.19
C SER A 92 -7.54 -29.51 -3.63
N ASP A 93 -7.53 -28.19 -3.86
CA ASP A 93 -7.48 -27.54 -5.17
C ASP A 93 -6.38 -26.48 -5.25
N SER A 94 -5.14 -26.93 -5.44
CA SER A 94 -3.99 -26.03 -5.63
C SER A 94 -4.09 -25.13 -6.88
N GLN A 95 -4.92 -25.47 -7.88
CA GLN A 95 -5.05 -24.68 -9.10
C GLN A 95 -5.88 -23.41 -8.90
N SER A 96 -6.69 -23.36 -7.84
CA SER A 96 -7.44 -22.17 -7.45
C SER A 96 -6.57 -21.04 -6.85
N PHE A 97 -5.30 -21.33 -6.56
CA PHE A 97 -4.35 -20.38 -5.98
C PHE A 97 -3.41 -19.79 -7.04
N PRO A 98 -2.91 -18.56 -6.83
CA PRO A 98 -1.79 -18.02 -7.57
C PRO A 98 -0.57 -18.92 -7.48
N GLU A 99 0.31 -18.83 -8.47
CA GLU A 99 1.62 -19.49 -8.40
C GLU A 99 2.38 -19.02 -7.14
N ILE A 100 3.09 -19.93 -6.46
CA ILE A 100 3.85 -19.62 -5.24
C ILE A 100 4.82 -18.46 -5.44
N ARG A 101 5.45 -18.37 -6.62
CA ARG A 101 6.34 -17.25 -6.98
C ARG A 101 5.63 -15.89 -7.00
N MET A 102 4.32 -15.85 -7.18
CA MET A 102 3.57 -14.60 -7.08
C MET A 102 3.27 -14.23 -5.62
N MET A 103 3.50 -15.13 -4.65
CA MET A 103 3.19 -14.91 -3.23
C MET A 103 4.43 -14.67 -2.37
N ILE A 104 5.55 -15.37 -2.63
CA ILE A 104 6.74 -15.37 -1.77
C ILE A 104 8.06 -15.53 -2.56
N SER A 105 9.19 -15.27 -1.90
CA SER A 105 10.56 -15.47 -2.38
C SER A 105 11.47 -16.03 -1.27
N THR A 106 12.73 -16.34 -1.60
CA THR A 106 13.77 -16.81 -0.64
C THR A 106 14.31 -15.72 0.30
N SER A 107 13.66 -14.54 0.35
CA SER A 107 14.02 -13.37 1.18
C SER A 107 15.43 -12.79 1.01
N LEU A 108 16.18 -13.19 -0.02
CA LEU A 108 17.49 -12.61 -0.32
C LEU A 108 17.39 -11.10 -0.64
N PRO A 109 18.46 -10.32 -0.39
CA PRO A 109 18.53 -8.92 -0.83
C PRO A 109 18.15 -8.78 -2.30
N ALA A 110 17.35 -7.76 -2.62
CA ALA A 110 16.79 -7.52 -3.95
C ALA A 110 17.81 -6.79 -4.85
N GLU A 111 18.94 -7.43 -5.13
CA GLU A 111 19.92 -6.90 -6.07
C GLU A 111 19.43 -7.07 -7.52
N ASN A 112 19.68 -6.06 -8.35
CA ASN A 112 19.23 -6.07 -9.74
C ASN A 112 20.25 -6.75 -10.66
N THR A 113 20.61 -7.99 -10.35
CA THR A 113 21.45 -8.86 -11.19
C THR A 113 20.64 -10.09 -11.61
N PRO A 114 20.83 -10.62 -12.85
CA PRO A 114 20.12 -11.83 -13.28
C PRO A 114 20.30 -13.01 -12.32
N GLU A 115 21.49 -13.16 -11.75
CA GLU A 115 21.83 -14.22 -10.81
C GLU A 115 21.05 -14.09 -9.50
N ASN A 116 21.01 -12.89 -8.91
CA ASN A 116 20.26 -12.65 -7.67
C ASN A 116 18.74 -12.77 -7.91
N ILE A 117 18.23 -12.29 -9.04
CA ILE A 117 16.81 -12.44 -9.42
C ILE A 117 16.44 -13.93 -9.50
N ALA A 118 17.30 -14.76 -10.11
CA ALA A 118 17.06 -16.21 -10.20
C ALA A 118 17.11 -16.90 -8.83
N GLN A 119 18.03 -16.52 -7.95
CA GLN A 119 18.13 -17.05 -6.58
C GLN A 119 16.94 -16.70 -5.68
N ARG A 120 16.16 -15.68 -6.06
CA ARG A 120 14.93 -15.26 -5.36
C ARG A 120 13.67 -16.02 -5.76
N GLU A 121 13.76 -17.00 -6.66
CA GLU A 121 12.64 -17.90 -6.92
C GLU A 121 12.40 -18.81 -5.71
N PRO A 122 11.16 -18.84 -5.17
CA PRO A 122 10.88 -19.66 -4.01
C PRO A 122 10.96 -21.15 -4.34
N THR A 123 11.29 -21.93 -3.34
CA THR A 123 11.30 -23.39 -3.39
C THR A 123 10.26 -23.94 -2.44
N SER A 124 10.23 -25.27 -2.31
CA SER A 124 9.45 -25.92 -1.26
C SER A 124 9.94 -25.56 0.16
N GLN A 125 11.10 -24.93 0.33
CA GLN A 125 11.55 -24.48 1.65
C GLN A 125 10.72 -23.29 2.16
N GLU A 126 10.27 -22.41 1.27
CA GLU A 126 9.50 -21.23 1.63
C GLU A 126 8.00 -21.54 1.75
N MET A 127 7.43 -22.26 0.77
CA MET A 127 5.99 -22.54 0.73
C MET A 127 5.64 -23.81 -0.03
N GLN A 128 4.64 -24.55 0.46
CA GLN A 128 4.15 -25.80 -0.16
C GLN A 128 2.63 -25.92 -0.09
N PHE A 129 2.04 -26.59 -1.07
CA PHE A 129 0.68 -27.12 -0.97
C PHE A 129 0.70 -28.50 -0.32
N ILE A 130 -0.22 -28.74 0.60
CA ILE A 130 -0.48 -30.09 1.14
C ILE A 130 -1.98 -30.34 1.24
N THR A 131 -2.38 -31.60 1.25
CA THR A 131 -3.78 -31.99 1.50
C THR A 131 -4.10 -32.01 3.00
N GLN A 132 -5.38 -32.03 3.36
CA GLN A 132 -5.79 -32.21 4.77
C GLN A 132 -5.33 -33.57 5.33
N ASP A 133 -5.27 -34.63 4.51
CA ASP A 133 -4.74 -35.94 4.91
C ASP A 133 -3.23 -35.91 5.14
N GLU A 134 -2.48 -35.13 4.35
CA GLU A 134 -1.07 -34.88 4.60
C GLU A 134 -0.85 -34.08 5.87
N ALA A 135 -1.65 -33.04 6.11
CA ALA A 135 -1.62 -32.28 7.36
C ALA A 135 -1.93 -33.17 8.57
N GLN A 136 -2.93 -34.06 8.45
CA GLN A 136 -3.28 -35.03 9.50
C GLN A 136 -2.14 -36.03 9.74
N ARG A 137 -1.44 -36.50 8.70
CA ARG A 137 -0.26 -37.35 8.86
C ARG A 137 0.91 -36.62 9.52
N ARG A 138 1.10 -35.33 9.25
CA ARG A 138 2.23 -34.51 9.74
C ARG A 138 2.06 -34.04 11.18
N TRP A 139 0.85 -33.59 11.51
CA TRP A 139 0.55 -32.86 12.75
C TRP A 139 -0.65 -33.43 13.52
N GLY A 140 -1.32 -34.44 12.98
CA GLY A 140 -2.48 -35.05 13.62
C GLY A 140 -2.10 -35.88 14.84
N GLY A 141 -2.95 -35.84 15.87
CA GLY A 141 -2.88 -36.76 17.00
C GLY A 141 -3.81 -37.95 16.78
N ASN A 142 -3.55 -39.05 17.47
CA ASN A 142 -4.53 -40.12 17.57
C ASN A 142 -5.67 -39.75 18.54
N ILE A 143 -6.66 -39.00 18.03
CA ILE A 143 -7.82 -38.52 18.80
C ILE A 143 -8.55 -39.66 19.51
N THR A 144 -8.63 -40.85 18.88
CA THR A 144 -9.27 -42.03 19.49
C THR A 144 -8.51 -42.59 20.70
N HIS A 145 -7.21 -42.30 20.82
CA HIS A 145 -6.35 -42.63 21.95
C HIS A 145 -6.12 -41.43 22.88
N GLY A 146 -6.90 -40.36 22.74
CA GLY A 146 -6.82 -39.15 23.56
C GLY A 146 -5.72 -38.17 23.16
N GLU A 147 -5.02 -38.40 22.04
CA GLU A 147 -3.99 -37.50 21.54
C GLU A 147 -4.61 -36.38 20.69
N ARG A 148 -4.16 -35.15 20.92
CA ARG A 148 -4.64 -33.96 20.21
C ARG A 148 -3.76 -33.67 19.00
N ASN A 149 -4.31 -33.01 17.99
CA ASN A 149 -3.47 -32.48 16.92
C ASN A 149 -2.45 -31.49 17.48
N ARG A 150 -1.24 -31.53 16.95
CA ARG A 150 -0.10 -30.68 17.33
C ARG A 150 -0.09 -29.38 16.53
N ILE A 151 -1.27 -28.79 16.35
CA ILE A 151 -1.49 -27.53 15.63
C ILE A 151 -1.97 -26.51 16.66
N LEU A 152 -1.20 -25.44 16.87
CA LEU A 152 -1.58 -24.36 17.78
C LEU A 152 -1.85 -23.07 17.01
N THR A 153 -2.99 -22.46 17.33
CA THR A 153 -3.42 -21.21 16.73
C THR A 153 -2.70 -20.02 17.35
N VAL A 154 -1.99 -19.25 16.53
CA VAL A 154 -1.55 -17.89 16.87
C VAL A 154 -2.76 -16.98 16.69
N GLN A 155 -3.38 -16.59 17.80
CA GLN A 155 -4.62 -15.80 17.77
C GLN A 155 -4.42 -14.41 17.16
N GLY A 156 -5.48 -13.87 16.57
CA GLY A 156 -5.51 -12.54 15.96
C GLY A 156 -5.07 -12.52 14.49
N ASN A 157 -4.99 -11.32 13.93
CA ASN A 157 -4.57 -11.11 12.55
C ASN A 157 -3.05 -10.86 12.52
N THR A 158 -2.33 -11.58 11.66
CA THR A 158 -0.86 -11.50 11.58
C THR A 158 -0.44 -10.88 10.26
N PHE A 159 0.43 -9.87 10.31
CA PHE A 159 1.15 -9.36 9.16
C PHE A 159 2.56 -9.98 9.14
N LEU A 160 2.81 -10.84 8.16
CA LEU A 160 4.06 -11.54 7.88
C LEU A 160 4.85 -10.76 6.83
N VAL A 161 6.05 -10.31 7.17
CA VAL A 161 6.94 -9.56 6.27
C VAL A 161 8.14 -10.43 5.93
N ASN A 162 8.18 -10.96 4.70
CA ASN A 162 9.26 -11.82 4.22
C ASN A 162 10.45 -11.02 3.63
N GLU A 163 10.42 -9.69 3.71
CA GLU A 163 11.51 -8.86 3.19
C GLU A 163 12.76 -8.93 4.06
N PRO A 164 13.97 -8.89 3.46
CA PRO A 164 15.19 -8.68 4.22
C PRO A 164 15.27 -7.25 4.76
N LYS A 165 16.19 -7.02 5.69
CA LYS A 165 16.45 -5.69 6.29
C LYS A 165 16.73 -4.55 5.31
N GLN A 166 17.15 -4.84 4.07
CA GLN A 166 17.66 -3.89 3.06
C GLN A 166 16.81 -2.61 2.91
N PHE A 167 15.49 -2.70 3.13
CA PHE A 167 14.57 -1.57 3.00
C PHE A 167 13.85 -1.21 4.31
N LEU A 168 13.93 -2.05 5.34
CA LEU A 168 13.10 -1.91 6.54
C LEU A 168 13.60 -0.80 7.47
N ASP A 169 14.90 -0.49 7.47
CA ASP A 169 15.50 0.62 8.22
C ASP A 169 15.32 1.99 7.54
N HIS A 170 14.49 2.06 6.50
CA HIS A 170 14.30 3.28 5.73
C HIS A 170 12.88 3.80 5.88
N TYR A 171 12.73 5.02 6.42
CA TYR A 171 11.43 5.60 6.78
C TYR A 171 10.40 5.56 5.65
N TYR A 172 10.80 5.91 4.42
CA TYR A 172 9.93 5.83 3.26
C TYR A 172 9.45 4.40 2.98
N HIS A 173 10.37 3.43 2.91
CA HIS A 173 10.04 2.05 2.53
C HIS A 173 9.23 1.34 3.62
N PHE A 174 9.48 1.64 4.90
CA PHE A 174 8.72 1.05 5.99
C PHE A 174 7.30 1.63 6.08
N VAL A 175 7.16 2.96 6.06
CA VAL A 175 5.86 3.62 6.31
C VAL A 175 5.07 3.88 5.02
N ALA A 176 5.69 4.55 4.05
CA ALA A 176 5.04 5.01 2.83
C ALA A 176 4.97 3.95 1.71
N GLU A 177 5.54 2.76 1.95
CA GLU A 177 5.51 1.64 1.02
C GLU A 177 4.93 0.37 1.69
N LEU A 178 5.63 -0.23 2.66
CA LEU A 178 5.21 -1.49 3.29
C LEU A 178 3.91 -1.34 4.10
N LEU A 179 3.87 -0.46 5.10
CA LEU A 179 2.65 -0.26 5.91
C LEU A 179 1.53 0.41 5.12
N PHE A 180 1.89 1.26 4.15
CA PHE A 180 0.95 1.87 3.21
C PHE A 180 0.21 0.81 2.38
N GLY A 181 0.96 -0.08 1.71
CA GLY A 181 0.40 -1.18 0.93
C GLY A 181 -0.42 -2.15 1.79
N ALA A 182 0.09 -2.49 2.98
CA ALA A 182 -0.62 -3.37 3.92
C ALA A 182 -1.97 -2.78 4.36
N ARG A 183 -2.02 -1.48 4.68
CA ARG A 183 -3.25 -0.80 5.07
C ARG A 183 -4.22 -0.69 3.90
N ALA A 184 -3.77 -0.32 2.70
CA ALA A 184 -4.60 -0.27 1.50
C ALA A 184 -5.25 -1.63 1.22
N PHE A 185 -4.44 -2.70 1.28
CA PHE A 185 -4.89 -4.05 1.03
C PHE A 185 -5.92 -4.53 2.05
N LEU A 186 -5.62 -4.35 3.34
CA LEU A 186 -6.49 -4.77 4.44
C LEU A 186 -7.80 -3.98 4.46
N TYR A 187 -7.73 -2.66 4.22
CA TYR A 187 -8.90 -1.81 4.12
C TYR A 187 -9.80 -2.28 2.98
N GLY A 188 -9.25 -2.40 1.76
CA GLY A 188 -10.05 -2.75 0.59
C GLY A 188 -10.58 -4.19 0.61
N ALA A 189 -9.82 -5.15 1.13
CA ALA A 189 -10.20 -6.55 1.14
C ALA A 189 -11.36 -6.86 2.10
N PHE A 190 -11.54 -6.06 3.14
CA PHE A 190 -12.62 -6.22 4.11
C PHE A 190 -13.71 -5.14 3.99
N ASN A 191 -13.54 -4.15 3.11
CA ASN A 191 -14.56 -3.12 2.88
C ASN A 191 -15.82 -3.78 2.30
N PRO A 192 -17.00 -3.64 2.92
CA PRO A 192 -18.25 -4.22 2.42
C PRO A 192 -18.65 -3.73 1.03
N SER A 193 -18.14 -2.56 0.60
CA SER A 193 -18.37 -2.00 -0.73
C SER A 193 -17.48 -2.63 -1.81
N SER A 194 -16.49 -3.44 -1.41
CA SER A 194 -15.59 -4.12 -2.34
C SER A 194 -16.33 -5.18 -3.15
N THR A 195 -16.18 -5.11 -4.47
CA THR A 195 -16.71 -6.11 -5.41
C THR A 195 -16.03 -7.48 -5.27
N ALA A 196 -15.00 -7.61 -4.43
CA ALA A 196 -14.42 -8.89 -4.03
C ALA A 196 -15.47 -9.92 -3.52
N PHE A 197 -16.62 -9.43 -3.02
CA PHE A 197 -17.70 -10.27 -2.50
C PHE A 197 -18.95 -10.35 -3.39
N VAL A 198 -18.95 -9.75 -4.59
CA VAL A 198 -20.12 -9.72 -5.48
C VAL A 198 -19.78 -10.33 -6.85
N PRO A 199 -20.35 -11.49 -7.22
CA PRO A 199 -20.30 -11.96 -8.59
C PRO A 199 -21.33 -11.17 -9.41
N SER A 200 -20.93 -10.05 -10.03
CA SER A 200 -21.84 -9.33 -10.95
C SER A 200 -21.10 -8.67 -12.12
N PRO A 201 -21.66 -8.74 -13.35
CA PRO A 201 -21.07 -8.23 -14.58
C PRO A 201 -21.30 -6.71 -14.74
N PHE A 202 -21.07 -5.94 -13.68
CA PHE A 202 -21.12 -4.49 -13.80
C PHE A 202 -19.81 -4.00 -14.41
N HIS A 203 -19.87 -3.64 -15.69
CA HIS A 203 -18.89 -2.80 -16.34
C HIS A 203 -18.85 -1.45 -15.61
N VAL A 204 -17.95 -1.32 -14.63
CA VAL A 204 -17.55 -0.01 -14.13
C VAL A 204 -16.73 0.63 -15.24
N ASP A 205 -17.25 1.71 -15.82
CA ASP A 205 -16.52 2.55 -16.75
C ASP A 205 -15.23 3.02 -16.04
N GLN A 206 -14.08 2.50 -16.51
CA GLN A 206 -12.75 2.71 -15.93
C GLN A 206 -12.23 4.14 -16.12
N SER A 207 -13.02 5.03 -16.74
CA SER A 207 -12.61 6.39 -17.10
C SER A 207 -12.90 7.47 -16.05
N LEU A 208 -13.56 7.13 -14.93
CA LEU A 208 -13.84 8.08 -13.86
C LEU A 208 -13.37 7.53 -12.49
N PRO A 209 -12.53 8.27 -11.74
CA PRO A 209 -12.24 7.92 -10.35
C PRO A 209 -13.57 7.95 -9.59
N SER A 210 -13.97 6.82 -9.04
CA SER A 210 -15.16 6.79 -8.21
C SER A 210 -14.87 7.59 -6.93
N PHE A 211 -15.34 8.85 -6.91
CA PHE A 211 -15.54 9.63 -5.67
C PHE A 211 -16.64 9.01 -4.77
N ASN A 212 -17.09 7.79 -5.09
CA ASN A 212 -18.19 7.09 -4.43
C ASN A 212 -17.71 6.41 -3.13
N MET A 213 -17.13 7.15 -2.21
CA MET A 213 -17.16 6.74 -0.81
C MET A 213 -18.01 7.72 -0.02
N ARG A 214 -19.22 7.24 0.30
CA ARG A 214 -19.95 7.71 1.48
C ARG A 214 -19.01 7.54 2.67
N PRO A 215 -18.99 8.47 3.64
CA PRO A 215 -18.19 8.35 4.84
C PRO A 215 -18.65 7.10 5.61
N SER A 216 -18.03 5.97 5.35
CA SER A 216 -18.27 4.77 6.14
C SER A 216 -17.42 4.91 7.38
N GLU A 217 -18.04 4.84 8.56
CA GLU A 217 -17.43 4.58 9.87
C GLU A 217 -16.79 3.18 9.93
N TYR A 218 -16.31 2.69 8.79
CA TYR A 218 -15.72 1.39 8.59
C TYR A 218 -14.22 1.48 8.89
N GLU A 219 -13.81 0.69 9.85
CA GLU A 219 -12.41 0.38 10.12
C GLU A 219 -12.16 -1.10 9.79
N PRO A 220 -11.12 -1.43 9.01
CA PRO A 220 -10.78 -2.81 8.77
C PRO A 220 -10.31 -3.50 10.05
N PRO A 221 -10.37 -4.84 10.10
CA PRO A 221 -9.80 -5.60 11.20
C PRO A 221 -8.34 -5.20 11.43
N SER A 222 -7.95 -4.83 12.65
CA SER A 222 -6.57 -4.44 12.93
C SER A 222 -5.62 -5.64 12.93
N PHE A 223 -4.35 -5.40 12.60
CA PHE A 223 -3.30 -6.39 12.88
C PHE A 223 -3.08 -6.47 14.39
N THR A 224 -3.08 -7.69 14.91
CA THR A 224 -2.67 -7.96 16.29
C THR A 224 -1.15 -8.11 16.37
N ARG A 225 -0.52 -8.50 15.26
CA ARG A 225 0.90 -8.80 15.21
C ARG A 225 1.53 -8.45 13.87
N LEU A 226 2.74 -7.91 13.93
CA LEU A 226 3.68 -7.78 12.82
C LEU A 226 4.87 -8.69 13.09
N MET A 227 5.16 -9.61 12.18
CA MET A 227 6.32 -10.49 12.23
C MET A 227 7.29 -10.12 11.11
N LEU A 228 8.48 -9.65 11.50
CA LEU A 228 9.59 -9.38 10.58
C LEU A 228 10.46 -10.64 10.50
N LEU A 229 10.28 -11.43 9.45
CA LEU A 229 10.84 -12.79 9.41
C LEU A 229 12.38 -12.80 9.32
N HIS A 230 12.96 -11.76 8.72
CA HIS A 230 14.40 -11.69 8.37
C HIS A 230 15.06 -10.37 8.79
N ALA A 231 14.50 -9.68 9.79
CA ALA A 231 15.10 -8.48 10.36
C ALA A 231 15.06 -8.54 11.89
N SER A 232 16.21 -8.24 12.50
CA SER A 232 16.35 -8.17 13.94
C SER A 232 15.58 -7.00 14.54
N SER A 233 15.56 -6.96 15.88
CA SER A 233 14.94 -5.85 16.61
C SER A 233 15.53 -4.47 16.27
N ASP A 234 16.78 -4.38 15.80
CA ASP A 234 17.44 -3.13 15.41
C ASP A 234 17.33 -2.82 13.92
N GLU A 235 17.21 -3.84 13.07
CA GLU A 235 17.35 -3.72 11.61
C GLU A 235 16.15 -3.12 10.87
N TRP A 236 15.05 -2.83 11.56
CA TRP A 236 13.92 -2.08 11.00
C TRP A 236 13.83 -0.64 11.55
N ARG A 237 14.71 -0.26 12.48
CA ARG A 237 14.70 1.09 13.05
C ARG A 237 15.45 2.02 12.10
N ASP A 238 14.75 2.98 11.55
CA ASP A 238 15.38 4.03 10.77
C ASP A 238 16.22 4.95 11.65
N LYS A 239 17.27 5.51 11.04
CA LYS A 239 18.19 6.43 11.74
C LYS A 239 17.47 7.65 12.37
N PRO A 240 16.48 8.29 11.72
CA PRO A 240 15.66 9.34 12.35
C PRO A 240 14.74 8.85 13.48
N GLY A 241 14.45 7.55 13.56
CA GLY A 241 13.56 6.91 14.52
C GLY A 241 12.06 7.08 14.22
N PHE A 242 11.68 7.44 13.00
CA PHE A 242 10.28 7.60 12.61
C PHE A 242 9.52 6.28 12.47
N ASN A 243 10.18 5.17 12.11
CA ASN A 243 9.55 3.85 12.04
C ASN A 243 8.95 3.46 13.39
N ALA A 244 9.78 3.54 14.44
CA ALA A 244 9.34 3.22 15.79
C ALA A 244 8.28 4.20 16.30
N TYR A 245 8.47 5.50 16.06
CA TYR A 245 7.49 6.53 16.44
C TYR A 245 6.14 6.30 15.76
N PHE A 246 6.12 6.10 14.44
CA PHE A 246 4.92 5.84 13.65
C PHE A 246 4.19 4.59 14.13
N LEU A 247 4.91 3.46 14.28
CA LEU A 247 4.29 2.20 14.65
C LEU A 247 3.60 2.28 16.01
N ARG A 248 4.23 2.96 16.99
CA ARG A 248 3.66 3.13 18.34
C ARG A 248 2.53 4.16 18.39
N ALA A 249 2.56 5.19 17.55
CA ALA A 249 1.50 6.18 17.46
C ALA A 249 0.23 5.63 16.78
N VAL A 250 0.40 4.87 15.70
CA VAL A 250 -0.71 4.39 14.87
C VAL A 250 -1.24 3.04 15.33
N PHE A 251 -0.37 2.14 15.82
CA PHE A 251 -0.73 0.80 16.25
C PHE A 251 -0.22 0.49 17.67
N PRO A 252 -0.72 1.18 18.71
CA PRO A 252 -0.17 1.10 20.06
C PRO A 252 -0.25 -0.30 20.69
N SER A 253 -1.20 -1.14 20.25
CA SER A 253 -1.39 -2.51 20.77
C SER A 253 -0.76 -3.61 19.90
N LEU A 254 -0.08 -3.24 18.80
CA LEU A 254 0.52 -4.21 17.88
C LEU A 254 1.72 -4.91 18.54
N ALA A 255 1.65 -6.23 18.63
CA ALA A 255 2.80 -7.05 18.98
C ALA A 255 3.78 -7.07 17.81
N LEU A 256 5.04 -6.76 18.07
CA LEU A 256 6.11 -6.85 17.08
C LEU A 256 7.00 -8.05 17.42
N GLU A 257 7.18 -8.94 16.45
CA GLU A 257 8.10 -10.06 16.51
C GLU A 257 9.20 -9.83 15.47
N ALA A 258 10.45 -9.93 15.90
CA ALA A 258 11.63 -9.83 15.05
C ALA A 258 12.08 -11.22 14.57
N SER A 259 13.17 -11.27 13.81
CA SER A 259 13.73 -12.51 13.26
C SER A 259 14.07 -13.56 14.32
N GLU A 260 14.43 -13.13 15.53
CA GLU A 260 14.73 -13.99 16.67
C GLU A 260 13.47 -14.68 17.19
N ASP A 261 12.37 -13.93 17.35
CA ASP A 261 11.07 -14.49 17.74
C ASP A 261 10.55 -15.47 16.67
N TRP A 262 10.76 -15.15 15.39
CA TRP A 262 10.46 -16.06 14.29
C TRP A 262 11.30 -17.34 14.36
N ALA A 263 12.60 -17.23 14.62
CA ALA A 263 13.49 -18.38 14.76
C ALA A 263 13.07 -19.31 15.90
N ASP A 264 12.60 -18.77 17.03
CA ASP A 264 12.04 -19.57 18.13
C ASP A 264 10.79 -20.34 17.71
N ARG A 265 9.90 -19.72 16.93
CA ARG A 265 8.74 -20.40 16.35
C ARG A 265 9.16 -21.52 15.41
N VAL A 266 10.13 -21.27 14.54
CA VAL A 266 10.69 -22.28 13.63
C VAL A 266 11.25 -23.45 14.44
N ALA A 267 12.18 -23.19 15.37
CA ALA A 267 12.82 -24.19 16.23
C ALA A 267 11.81 -25.07 16.98
N SER A 268 10.70 -24.49 17.46
CA SER A 268 9.66 -25.20 18.19
C SER A 268 8.87 -26.23 17.36
N THR A 269 8.97 -26.15 16.03
CA THR A 269 8.24 -26.96 15.04
C THR A 269 9.13 -27.88 14.19
N VAL A 270 10.46 -27.79 14.35
CA VAL A 270 11.43 -28.70 13.71
C VAL A 270 11.10 -30.16 14.08
N PRO A 271 11.22 -31.12 13.13
CA PRO A 271 11.03 -32.54 13.43
C PRO A 271 11.93 -33.03 14.56
N THR A 272 11.42 -33.92 15.40
CA THR A 272 12.23 -34.64 16.38
C THR A 272 13.23 -35.57 15.67
N PRO A 273 14.35 -35.96 16.32
CA PRO A 273 15.38 -36.80 15.70
C PRO A 273 14.91 -38.15 15.16
N ASP A 274 13.79 -38.66 15.67
CA ASP A 274 13.14 -39.89 15.22
C ASP A 274 12.17 -39.67 14.04
N GLY A 275 11.94 -38.42 13.61
CA GLY A 275 11.16 -38.05 12.43
C GLY A 275 9.65 -38.28 12.56
N THR A 276 9.16 -38.71 13.73
CA THR A 276 7.81 -39.27 13.89
C THR A 276 6.72 -38.23 14.14
N SER A 277 7.04 -37.02 14.59
CA SER A 277 6.00 -36.03 14.89
C SER A 277 6.49 -34.58 14.80
N THR A 278 5.87 -33.79 13.91
CA THR A 278 6.10 -32.35 13.78
C THR A 278 4.95 -31.55 14.40
N LYS A 279 5.19 -30.27 14.68
CA LYS A 279 4.16 -29.34 15.16
C LYS A 279 3.93 -28.27 14.09
N ALA A 280 2.79 -27.58 14.15
CA ALA A 280 2.53 -26.42 13.29
C ALA A 280 1.92 -25.26 14.06
N TRP A 281 2.26 -24.06 13.62
CA TRP A 281 1.55 -22.84 13.95
C TRP A 281 0.46 -22.58 12.91
N HIS A 282 -0.73 -22.23 13.37
CA HIS A 282 -1.85 -21.84 12.53
C HIS A 282 -2.14 -20.35 12.68
N PHE A 283 -2.24 -19.65 11.56
CA PHE A 283 -2.61 -18.24 11.46
C PHE A 283 -4.02 -18.13 10.87
N PRO A 284 -5.03 -17.72 11.67
CA PRO A 284 -6.41 -17.62 11.20
C PRO A 284 -6.57 -16.63 10.05
N ILE A 285 -5.89 -15.47 10.15
CA ILE A 285 -5.79 -14.45 9.12
C ILE A 285 -4.32 -14.04 9.03
N ALA A 286 -3.73 -14.19 7.84
CA ALA A 286 -2.35 -13.84 7.59
C ALA A 286 -2.24 -12.98 6.33
N LEU A 287 -1.73 -11.76 6.47
CA LEU A 287 -1.22 -11.00 5.34
C LEU A 287 0.25 -11.35 5.17
N LEU A 288 0.64 -11.86 4.01
CA LEU A 288 2.03 -12.03 3.61
C LEU A 288 2.42 -10.91 2.64
N ALA A 289 3.49 -10.18 2.95
CA ALA A 289 4.15 -9.26 2.03
C ALA A 289 5.55 -9.74 1.65
N ASP A 290 5.86 -9.65 0.36
CA ASP A 290 7.16 -9.99 -0.22
C ASP A 290 7.50 -9.08 -1.40
N ARG A 291 8.56 -8.28 -1.26
CA ARG A 291 9.03 -7.33 -2.28
C ARG A 291 9.44 -7.99 -3.59
N SER A 292 10.11 -9.14 -3.53
CA SER A 292 10.62 -9.81 -4.74
C SER A 292 9.47 -10.37 -5.56
N ALA A 293 8.48 -10.96 -4.92
CA ALA A 293 7.25 -11.39 -5.55
C ALA A 293 6.43 -10.20 -6.08
N ALA A 294 6.41 -9.06 -5.38
CA ALA A 294 5.76 -7.84 -5.89
C ALA A 294 6.39 -7.34 -7.19
N HIS A 295 7.72 -7.41 -7.34
CA HIS A 295 8.40 -7.04 -8.60
C HIS A 295 8.06 -7.95 -9.79
N ARG A 296 7.42 -9.10 -9.57
CA ARG A 296 6.91 -9.95 -10.66
C ARG A 296 5.58 -9.44 -11.21
N GLY A 297 4.88 -8.60 -10.45
CA GLY A 297 3.64 -7.95 -10.90
C GLY A 297 3.91 -6.78 -11.86
N GLU A 298 2.90 -6.43 -12.66
CA GLU A 298 3.02 -5.36 -13.65
C GLU A 298 3.13 -3.98 -12.98
N ALA A 299 2.35 -3.74 -11.92
CA ALA A 299 2.29 -2.43 -11.28
C ALA A 299 3.63 -2.06 -10.64
N CYS A 300 4.23 -2.97 -9.88
CA CYS A 300 5.54 -2.77 -9.28
C CYS A 300 6.66 -3.02 -10.30
N GLY A 301 6.69 -4.18 -10.96
CA GLY A 301 7.84 -4.59 -11.78
C GLY A 301 8.09 -3.74 -13.03
N SER A 302 7.02 -3.29 -13.69
CA SER A 302 7.13 -2.65 -15.01
C SER A 302 6.73 -1.18 -15.03
N ARG A 303 5.87 -0.73 -14.11
CA ARG A 303 5.32 0.64 -14.14
C ARG A 303 5.88 1.55 -13.06
N THR A 304 5.83 1.13 -11.80
CA THR A 304 6.02 2.04 -10.66
C THR A 304 7.30 1.79 -9.86
N GLN A 305 7.82 0.56 -9.85
CA GLN A 305 8.87 0.09 -8.93
C GLN A 305 8.48 0.18 -7.45
N ARG A 306 7.19 0.38 -7.14
CA ARG A 306 6.65 0.49 -5.77
C ARG A 306 5.84 -0.75 -5.41
N ILE A 307 6.26 -1.47 -4.37
CA ILE A 307 5.57 -2.71 -3.99
C ILE A 307 4.13 -2.45 -3.53
N ALA A 308 3.87 -1.26 -2.97
CA ALA A 308 2.54 -0.83 -2.53
C ALA A 308 1.55 -0.62 -3.70
N ALA A 309 2.04 -0.50 -4.94
CA ALA A 309 1.18 -0.31 -6.10
C ALA A 309 0.34 -1.54 -6.42
N GLU A 310 0.88 -2.75 -6.21
CA GLU A 310 0.16 -4.01 -6.45
C GLU A 310 -1.14 -4.10 -5.65
N PRO A 311 -1.14 -3.99 -4.29
CA PRO A 311 -2.36 -4.09 -3.51
C PRO A 311 -3.25 -2.85 -3.66
N TRP A 312 -2.66 -1.66 -3.81
CA TRP A 312 -3.43 -0.42 -3.94
C TRP A 312 -4.25 -0.42 -5.24
N GLU A 313 -3.64 -0.75 -6.38
CA GLU A 313 -4.36 -0.76 -7.66
C GLU A 313 -5.44 -1.85 -7.72
N LEU A 314 -5.17 -3.02 -7.13
CA LEU A 314 -6.18 -4.07 -7.02
C LEU A 314 -7.37 -3.58 -6.18
N MET A 315 -7.13 -3.02 -5.01
CA MET A 315 -8.20 -2.56 -4.13
C MET A 315 -8.98 -1.39 -4.72
N LEU A 316 -8.31 -0.49 -5.45
CA LEU A 316 -8.99 0.58 -6.19
C LEU A 316 -9.90 -0.01 -7.28
N ARG A 317 -9.39 -0.96 -8.08
CA ARG A 317 -10.16 -1.62 -9.14
C ARG A 317 -11.39 -2.36 -8.59
N LEU A 318 -11.26 -2.98 -7.42
CA LEU A 318 -12.35 -3.68 -6.75
C LEU A 318 -13.34 -2.74 -6.06
N GLY A 319 -13.08 -1.43 -6.02
CA GLY A 319 -13.89 -0.46 -5.28
C GLY A 319 -13.77 -0.59 -3.76
N GLY A 320 -12.72 -1.26 -3.27
CA GLY A 320 -12.44 -1.43 -1.84
C GLY A 320 -11.77 -0.21 -1.21
N ILE A 321 -11.07 0.60 -2.00
CA ILE A 321 -10.50 1.90 -1.58
C ILE A 321 -10.84 2.99 -2.61
N ASP A 322 -10.82 4.24 -2.17
CA ASP A 322 -10.95 5.43 -3.01
C ASP A 322 -9.58 5.93 -3.52
N SER A 323 -9.61 6.71 -4.61
CA SER A 323 -8.41 7.32 -5.18
C SER A 323 -7.96 8.61 -4.46
N VAL A 324 -8.69 9.05 -3.43
CA VAL A 324 -8.39 10.31 -2.72
C VAL A 324 -7.77 10.10 -1.34
N GLY A 325 -7.49 8.84 -0.96
CA GLY A 325 -6.77 8.50 0.25
C GLY A 325 -7.61 8.50 1.53
N HIS A 326 -8.95 8.39 1.47
CA HIS A 326 -9.78 8.27 2.69
C HIS A 326 -9.49 7.00 3.47
N TRP A 327 -9.15 5.90 2.80
CA TRP A 327 -8.69 4.64 3.41
C TRP A 327 -7.46 4.81 4.35
N TRP A 328 -6.71 5.92 4.21
CA TRP A 328 -5.56 6.29 5.04
C TRP A 328 -5.88 7.32 6.14
N SER A 329 -7.11 7.86 6.19
CA SER A 329 -7.52 8.94 7.11
C SER A 329 -7.30 8.61 8.58
N HIS A 330 -7.68 7.41 9.04
CA HIS A 330 -7.47 6.98 10.43
C HIS A 330 -5.98 6.91 10.82
N VAL A 331 -5.10 6.61 9.88
CA VAL A 331 -3.65 6.65 10.11
C VAL A 331 -3.20 8.08 10.36
N ARG A 332 -3.64 9.03 9.51
CA ARG A 332 -3.39 10.47 9.70
C ARG A 332 -3.94 10.97 11.03
N GLU A 333 -5.20 10.64 11.34
CA GLU A 333 -5.84 11.04 12.59
C GLU A 333 -5.09 10.50 13.81
N SER A 334 -4.74 9.21 13.80
CA SER A 334 -4.06 8.56 14.92
C SER A 334 -2.72 9.21 15.23
N ILE A 335 -1.89 9.43 14.21
CA ILE A 335 -0.57 10.03 14.42
C ILE A 335 -0.65 11.52 14.74
N THR A 336 -1.55 12.28 14.12
CA THR A 336 -1.75 13.69 14.46
C THR A 336 -2.27 13.85 15.88
N ARG A 337 -3.21 13.01 16.31
CA ARG A 337 -3.71 13.01 17.70
C ARG A 337 -2.61 12.67 18.69
N PHE A 338 -1.78 11.68 18.38
CA PHE A 338 -0.65 11.31 19.23
C PHE A 338 0.38 12.45 19.33
N ALA A 339 0.74 13.06 18.21
CA ALA A 339 1.74 14.13 18.14
C ALA A 339 1.27 15.45 18.75
N THR A 340 -0.02 15.80 18.62
CA THR A 340 -0.49 17.18 18.89
C THR A 340 -1.59 17.27 19.94
N GLY A 341 -2.19 16.14 20.33
CA GLY A 341 -3.41 16.10 21.12
C GLY A 341 -4.66 16.61 20.37
N LYS A 342 -4.53 16.99 19.10
CA LYS A 342 -5.63 17.50 18.26
C LYS A 342 -6.12 16.42 17.32
N VAL A 343 -7.42 16.42 17.07
CA VAL A 343 -8.04 15.60 16.03
C VAL A 343 -8.28 16.50 14.83
N SER A 344 -7.84 16.08 13.64
CA SER A 344 -8.16 16.78 12.39
C SER A 344 -9.69 16.84 12.24
N PRO A 345 -10.28 17.97 11.82
CA PRO A 345 -11.72 18.02 11.56
C PRO A 345 -12.10 16.89 10.61
N LYS A 346 -13.11 16.07 10.96
CA LYS A 346 -13.62 15.02 10.05
C LYS A 346 -13.90 15.66 8.70
N GLU A 347 -13.32 15.10 7.63
CA GLU A 347 -13.52 15.54 6.26
C GLU A 347 -15.02 15.58 5.99
N ARG A 348 -15.61 16.78 5.99
CA ARG A 348 -16.97 16.98 5.52
C ARG A 348 -16.91 16.94 4.01
N ILE A 349 -16.96 15.75 3.43
CA ILE A 349 -17.40 15.59 2.06
C ILE A 349 -18.79 16.22 2.01
N THR A 350 -18.92 17.38 1.39
CA THR A 350 -20.21 18.04 1.23
C THR A 350 -21.00 17.22 0.22
N ASP A 351 -21.91 16.38 0.73
CA ASP A 351 -22.97 15.78 -0.07
C ASP A 351 -23.98 16.90 -0.35
N ASP A 352 -23.70 17.69 -1.39
CA ASP A 352 -24.65 18.68 -1.86
C ASP A 352 -25.85 17.90 -2.41
N SER A 353 -26.99 18.04 -1.75
CA SER A 353 -28.28 17.46 -2.16
C SER A 353 -28.74 17.91 -3.56
N SER A 354 -27.94 18.75 -4.24
CA SER A 354 -28.04 19.09 -5.66
C SER A 354 -27.64 17.98 -6.64
N GLY A 355 -27.16 16.82 -6.18
CA GLY A 355 -26.78 15.70 -7.05
C GLY A 355 -25.44 15.88 -7.78
N LYS A 356 -24.60 16.78 -7.29
CA LYS A 356 -23.20 16.93 -7.75
C LYS A 356 -22.32 15.85 -7.10
N PRO A 357 -21.29 15.37 -7.82
CA PRO A 357 -20.36 14.42 -7.23
C PRO A 357 -19.65 15.06 -6.02
N PRO A 358 -19.43 14.28 -4.94
CA PRO A 358 -18.71 14.76 -3.76
C PRO A 358 -17.34 15.31 -4.15
N GLN A 359 -16.99 16.47 -3.59
CA GLN A 359 -15.71 17.14 -3.83
C GLN A 359 -14.87 17.19 -2.56
N LEU A 360 -13.55 17.05 -2.72
CA LEU A 360 -12.61 17.32 -1.64
C LEU A 360 -12.75 18.77 -1.15
N PRO A 361 -12.47 19.04 0.14
CA PRO A 361 -12.58 20.38 0.69
C PRO A 361 -11.59 21.35 0.03
N LEU A 362 -11.94 22.63 0.04
CA LEU A 362 -10.99 23.73 -0.15
C LEU A 362 -10.46 24.14 1.22
N PRO A 363 -9.12 24.23 1.41
CA PRO A 363 -8.57 24.68 2.67
C PRO A 363 -8.86 26.17 2.91
N GLU A 364 -9.22 26.54 4.14
CA GLU A 364 -9.41 27.95 4.54
C GLU A 364 -8.10 28.75 4.48
N THR A 365 -7.00 28.09 4.83
CA THR A 365 -5.64 28.63 4.78
C THR A 365 -4.77 27.73 3.91
N VAL A 366 -4.09 28.30 2.93
CA VAL A 366 -3.10 27.60 2.13
C VAL A 366 -1.76 27.63 2.88
N VAL A 367 -1.28 26.45 3.30
CA VAL A 367 0.02 26.32 3.98
C VAL A 367 1.03 25.72 3.00
N ILE A 368 2.07 26.48 2.68
CA ILE A 368 3.19 26.06 1.84
C ILE A 368 4.35 25.72 2.78
N THR A 369 4.75 24.45 2.79
CA THR A 369 5.84 23.95 3.60
C THR A 369 7.02 23.60 2.71
N TYR A 370 8.12 24.33 2.88
CA TYR A 370 9.39 24.01 2.25
C TYR A 370 10.28 23.22 3.22
N ILE A 371 10.56 21.97 2.86
CA ILE A 371 11.50 21.12 3.57
C ILE A 371 12.93 21.55 3.20
N ASN A 372 13.48 22.43 4.04
CA ASN A 372 14.86 22.87 3.96
C ASN A 372 15.79 21.70 4.31
N ARG A 373 16.68 21.37 3.37
CA ARG A 373 17.64 20.26 3.50
C ARG A 373 19.10 20.73 3.55
N GLN A 374 19.38 22.02 3.66
CA GLN A 374 20.76 22.53 3.66
C GLN A 374 21.64 21.92 4.79
N GLY A 375 21.05 21.39 5.86
CA GLY A 375 21.79 20.69 6.94
C GLY A 375 22.12 19.22 6.67
N VAL A 376 21.70 18.64 5.54
CA VAL A 376 21.93 17.22 5.20
C VAL A 376 22.55 17.07 3.81
N ARG A 377 23.27 15.96 3.57
CA ARG A 377 24.04 15.72 2.34
C ARG A 377 23.32 16.02 1.01
N ARG A 378 22.02 15.70 0.90
CA ARG A 378 21.28 15.90 -0.35
C ARG A 378 20.49 17.20 -0.27
N HIS A 379 20.99 18.25 -0.92
CA HIS A 379 20.49 19.61 -0.78
C HIS A 379 20.70 20.45 -2.04
N LEU A 380 20.13 21.65 -2.04
CA LEU A 380 20.27 22.60 -3.15
C LEU A 380 21.63 23.28 -3.11
N ASP A 381 22.06 23.80 -4.25
CA ASP A 381 23.08 24.85 -4.25
C ASP A 381 22.64 26.04 -3.37
N GLU A 382 23.58 26.65 -2.63
CA GLU A 382 23.27 27.65 -1.59
C GLU A 382 22.60 28.91 -2.17
N ALA A 383 23.11 29.42 -3.29
CA ALA A 383 22.52 30.60 -3.93
C ALA A 383 21.11 30.32 -4.46
N ASN A 384 20.90 29.11 -4.99
CA ASN A 384 19.58 28.67 -5.44
C ASN A 384 18.61 28.45 -4.26
N HIS A 385 19.10 27.96 -3.12
CA HIS A 385 18.32 27.85 -1.88
C HIS A 385 17.84 29.23 -1.41
N GLU A 386 18.76 30.19 -1.27
CA GLU A 386 18.42 31.57 -0.86
C GLU A 386 17.42 32.21 -1.82
N ALA A 387 17.65 32.07 -3.13
CA ALA A 387 16.74 32.59 -4.16
C ALA A 387 15.35 31.93 -4.11
N LEU A 388 15.26 30.63 -3.84
CA LEU A 388 13.98 29.94 -3.63
C LEU A 388 13.25 30.47 -2.40
N VAL A 389 13.95 30.63 -1.27
CA VAL A 389 13.36 31.17 -0.04
C VAL A 389 12.79 32.57 -0.26
N VAL A 390 13.54 33.47 -0.90
CA VAL A 390 13.08 34.81 -1.24
C VAL A 390 11.85 34.76 -2.15
N ALA A 391 11.89 33.97 -3.23
CA ALA A 391 10.78 33.87 -4.17
C ALA A 391 9.48 33.36 -3.52
N LEU A 392 9.58 32.36 -2.63
CA LEU A 392 8.42 31.84 -1.88
C LEU A 392 7.87 32.89 -0.90
N GLN A 393 8.75 33.61 -0.21
CA GLN A 393 8.35 34.64 0.75
C GLN A 393 7.65 35.81 0.06
N ASP A 394 8.20 36.29 -1.06
CA ASP A 394 7.64 37.37 -1.86
C ASP A 394 6.27 36.99 -2.44
N MET A 395 6.15 35.77 -2.96
CA MET A 395 4.89 35.23 -3.45
C MET A 395 3.82 35.22 -2.35
N VAL A 396 4.14 34.70 -1.16
CA VAL A 396 3.20 34.61 -0.04
C VAL A 396 2.82 35.98 0.49
N ASN A 397 3.78 36.91 0.62
CA ASN A 397 3.51 38.29 1.03
C ASN A 397 2.55 38.97 0.04
N ARG A 398 2.85 38.90 -1.26
CA ARG A 398 1.98 39.46 -2.29
C ARG A 398 0.57 38.87 -2.26
N LYS A 399 0.43 37.55 -2.07
CA LYS A 399 -0.88 36.89 -1.99
C LYS A 399 -1.66 37.23 -0.73
N ARG A 400 -0.99 37.55 0.39
CA ARG A 400 -1.66 38.05 1.60
C ARG A 400 -2.23 39.45 1.42
N ASP A 401 -1.55 40.28 0.63
CA ASP A 401 -1.99 41.66 0.34
C ASP A 401 -3.15 41.69 -0.70
N GLU A 402 -3.28 40.66 -1.54
CA GLU A 402 -4.47 40.44 -2.38
C GLU A 402 -5.68 40.07 -1.50
N GLU A 403 -6.70 40.96 -1.41
CA GLU A 403 -7.83 40.86 -0.47
C GLU A 403 -8.45 39.45 -0.38
N GLY A 404 -8.28 38.81 0.78
CA GLY A 404 -9.03 37.61 1.19
C GLY A 404 -8.29 36.26 1.10
N LYS A 405 -7.01 36.22 0.71
CA LYS A 405 -6.23 34.95 0.67
C LYS A 405 -5.34 34.78 1.91
N PHE A 406 -5.59 33.73 2.71
CA PHE A 406 -4.74 33.36 3.84
C PHE A 406 -3.68 32.35 3.41
N TRP A 407 -2.48 32.83 3.07
CA TRP A 407 -1.34 31.98 2.70
C TRP A 407 -0.30 31.98 3.83
N GLU A 408 0.30 30.83 4.12
CA GLU A 408 1.34 30.67 5.13
C GLU A 408 2.56 30.00 4.49
N LEU A 409 3.76 30.49 4.80
CA LEU A 409 5.02 29.85 4.43
C LEU A 409 5.66 29.27 5.69
N SER A 410 5.98 27.99 5.66
CA SER A 410 6.75 27.31 6.69
C SER A 410 8.04 26.77 6.06
N ILE A 411 9.18 27.33 6.45
CA ILE A 411 10.51 26.84 6.02
C ILE A 411 11.05 25.97 7.15
N VAL A 412 11.22 24.69 6.87
CA VAL A 412 11.37 23.67 7.91
C VAL A 412 12.62 22.86 7.67
N GLN A 413 13.55 22.98 8.60
CA GLN A 413 14.70 22.09 8.71
C GLN A 413 14.34 20.95 9.67
N ALA A 414 13.92 19.81 9.12
CA ALA A 414 13.27 18.75 9.91
C ALA A 414 14.17 18.18 11.02
N GLU A 415 15.48 18.11 10.81
CA GLU A 415 16.46 17.61 11.77
C GLU A 415 16.64 18.48 13.01
N THR A 416 16.15 19.74 13.01
CA THR A 416 16.27 20.66 14.15
C THR A 416 15.02 20.72 15.02
N ILE A 417 13.96 19.99 14.65
CA ILE A 417 12.66 20.01 15.34
C ILE A 417 12.23 18.61 15.76
N THR A 418 11.34 18.55 16.75
CA THR A 418 10.82 17.29 17.28
C THR A 418 9.94 16.56 16.26
N LYS A 419 9.75 15.25 16.46
CA LYS A 419 8.84 14.45 15.62
C LYS A 419 7.41 14.98 15.69
N ASP A 420 6.96 15.39 16.87
CA ASP A 420 5.62 15.96 17.08
C ASP A 420 5.42 17.23 16.24
N GLU A 421 6.41 18.12 16.23
CA GLU A 421 6.39 19.34 15.39
C GLU A 421 6.39 19.00 13.91
N GLN A 422 7.21 18.03 13.47
CA GLN A 422 7.22 17.58 12.08
C GLN A 422 5.85 17.05 11.64
N ILE A 423 5.19 16.23 12.45
CA ILE A 423 3.84 15.72 12.18
C ILE A 423 2.81 16.87 12.17
N ASN A 424 2.89 17.80 13.13
CA ASN A 424 1.99 18.95 13.18
C ASN A 424 2.09 19.80 11.89
N ILE A 425 3.31 20.09 11.45
CA ILE A 425 3.57 20.84 10.20
C ILE A 425 3.04 20.07 8.99
N ALA A 426 3.39 18.79 8.87
CA ALA A 426 2.97 17.96 7.74
C ALA A 426 1.44 17.87 7.63
N SER A 427 0.76 17.64 8.77
CA SER A 427 -0.70 17.51 8.82
C SER A 427 -1.48 18.79 8.45
N ARG A 428 -0.82 19.95 8.53
CA ARG A 428 -1.38 21.25 8.12
C ARG A 428 -1.02 21.66 6.70
N SER A 429 -0.04 21.01 6.09
CA SER A 429 0.52 21.43 4.81
C SER A 429 -0.49 21.22 3.68
N THR A 430 -0.73 22.27 2.89
CA THR A 430 -1.47 22.19 1.62
C THR A 430 -0.51 21.86 0.48
N ILE A 431 0.64 22.54 0.44
CA ILE A 431 1.72 22.23 -0.49
C ILE A 431 2.95 21.86 0.32
N MET A 432 3.52 20.69 0.05
CA MET A 432 4.83 20.31 0.58
C MET A 432 5.82 20.32 -0.57
N LEU A 433 6.92 21.07 -0.44
CA LEU A 433 7.97 21.10 -1.44
C LEU A 433 9.35 20.84 -0.84
N GLY A 434 10.24 20.26 -1.63
CA GLY A 434 11.61 19.98 -1.19
C GLY A 434 12.41 19.20 -2.21
N VAL A 435 13.71 19.07 -1.94
CA VAL A 435 14.58 18.18 -2.72
C VAL A 435 14.15 16.73 -2.50
N HIS A 436 14.09 15.96 -3.60
CA HIS A 436 13.80 14.52 -3.60
C HIS A 436 14.48 13.80 -2.43
N GLY A 437 13.75 12.91 -1.74
CA GLY A 437 14.26 12.03 -0.67
C GLY A 437 13.51 12.18 0.66
N ASN A 438 14.02 11.52 1.70
CA ASN A 438 13.27 11.16 2.93
C ASN A 438 12.53 12.27 3.65
N GLY A 439 12.93 13.54 3.49
CA GLY A 439 12.19 14.66 4.05
C GLY A 439 10.74 14.77 3.52
N LEU A 440 10.48 14.29 2.29
CA LEU A 440 9.16 14.30 1.68
C LEU A 440 8.28 13.12 2.11
N THR A 441 8.78 12.14 2.87
CA THR A 441 7.95 11.01 3.33
C THR A 441 6.75 11.48 4.15
N HIS A 442 6.87 12.63 4.82
CA HIS A 442 5.79 13.27 5.59
C HIS A 442 4.56 13.64 4.75
N LEU A 443 4.63 13.58 3.41
CA LEU A 443 3.47 13.71 2.53
C LEU A 443 2.33 12.77 2.91
N VAL A 444 2.63 11.60 3.51
CA VAL A 444 1.60 10.63 3.91
C VAL A 444 0.71 11.15 5.05
N PHE A 445 1.08 12.26 5.69
CA PHE A 445 0.29 12.90 6.74
C PHE A 445 -0.45 14.16 6.28
N MET A 446 -0.18 14.65 5.07
CA MET A 446 -0.93 15.75 4.48
C MET A 446 -2.40 15.37 4.29
N GLN A 447 -3.30 16.32 4.55
CA GLN A 447 -4.74 16.13 4.34
C GLN A 447 -5.07 16.39 2.86
N PRO A 448 -5.68 15.43 2.14
CA PRO A 448 -6.11 15.62 0.77
C PRO A 448 -7.12 16.76 0.67
N SER A 449 -6.92 17.62 -0.32
CA SER A 449 -7.81 18.74 -0.64
C SER A 449 -7.73 19.00 -2.14
N ARG A 450 -8.65 19.82 -2.67
CA ARG A 450 -8.60 20.21 -4.09
C ARG A 450 -7.31 20.93 -4.49
N LEU A 451 -6.57 21.45 -3.51
CA LEU A 451 -5.33 22.21 -3.72
C LEU A 451 -4.09 21.46 -3.24
N SER A 452 -4.24 20.25 -2.68
CA SER A 452 -3.12 19.55 -2.06
C SER A 452 -2.12 19.05 -3.09
N ALA A 453 -0.85 19.42 -2.92
CA ALA A 453 0.20 19.05 -3.85
C ALA A 453 1.56 18.81 -3.19
N VAL A 454 2.36 17.93 -3.79
CA VAL A 454 3.78 17.75 -3.47
C VAL A 454 4.62 18.22 -4.65
N ILE A 455 5.59 19.10 -4.39
CA ILE A 455 6.53 19.60 -5.40
C ILE A 455 7.91 19.06 -5.06
N GLU A 456 8.41 18.19 -5.92
CA GLU A 456 9.66 17.49 -5.72
C GLU A 456 10.73 18.03 -6.66
N ILE A 457 11.79 18.58 -6.07
CA ILE A 457 12.91 19.16 -6.81
C ILE A 457 13.95 18.07 -7.04
N PHE A 458 14.28 17.84 -8.32
CA PHE A 458 15.26 16.86 -8.76
C PHE A 458 16.46 17.56 -9.42
N TYR A 459 17.61 16.86 -9.41
CA TYR A 459 18.69 17.20 -10.32
C TYR A 459 18.21 16.99 -11.77
N PRO A 460 18.43 17.93 -12.71
CA PRO A 460 17.97 17.80 -14.09
C PRO A 460 18.37 16.48 -14.75
N GLY A 461 17.43 15.85 -15.47
CA GLY A 461 17.59 14.50 -16.02
C GLY A 461 17.32 13.37 -15.01
N GLY A 462 17.04 13.72 -13.76
CA GLY A 462 16.76 12.77 -12.68
C GLY A 462 15.28 12.68 -12.34
N PHE A 463 14.80 11.47 -12.10
CA PHE A 463 13.42 11.22 -11.67
C PHE A 463 13.32 9.85 -10.99
N SER A 464 12.54 9.80 -9.92
CA SER A 464 12.18 8.57 -9.21
C SER A 464 10.71 8.62 -8.82
N ARG A 465 10.08 7.45 -8.76
CA ARG A 465 8.64 7.35 -8.46
C ARG A 465 8.29 7.33 -6.97
N ASP A 466 9.26 7.40 -6.07
CA ASP A 466 9.04 7.21 -4.63
C ASP A 466 7.92 8.14 -4.11
N TYR A 467 8.15 9.45 -4.15
CA TYR A 467 7.15 10.41 -3.65
C TYR A 467 6.09 10.74 -4.70
N GLU A 468 6.41 10.63 -5.99
CA GLU A 468 5.46 10.82 -7.09
C GLU A 468 4.27 9.88 -6.99
N TRP A 469 4.53 8.57 -6.96
CA TRP A 469 3.48 7.56 -6.91
C TRP A 469 2.69 7.65 -5.60
N THR A 470 3.37 7.76 -4.45
CA THR A 470 2.70 7.82 -3.14
C THR A 470 1.82 9.08 -3.01
N THR A 471 2.26 10.23 -3.51
CA THR A 471 1.47 11.47 -3.52
C THR A 471 0.13 11.26 -4.23
N ARG A 472 0.18 10.66 -5.42
CA ARG A 472 -1.00 10.44 -6.24
C ARG A 472 -1.90 9.34 -5.72
N ALA A 473 -1.33 8.29 -5.13
CA ALA A 473 -2.08 7.23 -4.46
C ALA A 473 -2.91 7.75 -3.27
N LEU A 474 -2.57 8.93 -2.76
CA LEU A 474 -3.28 9.68 -1.71
C LEU A 474 -4.16 10.82 -2.25
N GLY A 475 -4.42 10.88 -3.56
CA GLY A 475 -5.30 11.88 -4.16
C GLY A 475 -4.71 13.27 -4.33
N MET A 476 -3.41 13.45 -4.08
CA MET A 476 -2.75 14.74 -4.19
C MET A 476 -2.08 14.90 -5.55
N ARG A 477 -1.90 16.16 -5.99
CA ARG A 477 -1.14 16.47 -7.20
C ARG A 477 0.35 16.34 -6.93
N HIS A 478 1.11 15.77 -7.86
CA HIS A 478 2.58 15.78 -7.79
C HIS A 478 3.15 16.63 -8.93
N PHE A 479 4.19 17.40 -8.62
CA PHE A 479 4.99 18.09 -9.61
C PHE A 479 6.46 17.72 -9.42
N SER A 480 7.12 17.32 -10.49
CA SER A 480 8.58 17.18 -10.54
C SER A 480 9.19 18.44 -11.12
N VAL A 481 10.21 19.01 -10.48
CA VAL A 481 10.88 20.23 -10.93
C VAL A 481 12.32 19.93 -11.30
N TRP A 482 12.70 20.33 -12.52
CA TRP A 482 14.08 20.40 -13.01
C TRP A 482 14.44 21.86 -13.24
N ASN A 483 15.17 22.45 -12.28
CA ASN A 483 15.54 23.86 -12.32
C ASN A 483 14.34 24.82 -12.47
N ASP A 484 14.03 25.23 -13.69
CA ASP A 484 12.95 26.17 -14.08
C ASP A 484 11.78 25.50 -14.83
N THR A 485 11.89 24.21 -15.12
CA THR A 485 10.89 23.42 -15.83
C THR A 485 10.22 22.43 -14.88
N TYR A 486 8.92 22.18 -15.07
CA TYR A 486 8.20 21.20 -14.26
C TYR A 486 7.47 20.17 -15.12
N PHE A 487 7.17 19.05 -14.50
CA PHE A 487 6.46 17.90 -15.06
C PHE A 487 5.40 17.43 -14.08
N THR A 488 4.33 16.85 -14.58
CA THR A 488 3.25 16.28 -13.77
C THR A 488 2.55 15.20 -14.59
N HIS A 489 1.81 14.30 -13.91
CA HIS A 489 1.08 13.24 -14.60
C HIS A 489 0.13 13.79 -15.67
N PRO A 490 0.10 13.22 -16.89
CA PRO A 490 0.76 11.98 -17.36
C PRO A 490 2.10 12.17 -18.09
N ASN A 491 2.75 13.31 -17.92
CA ASN A 491 3.95 13.69 -18.63
C ASN A 491 5.18 13.70 -17.70
N GLU A 492 5.29 12.71 -16.82
CA GLU A 492 6.45 12.55 -15.94
C GLU A 492 7.73 12.28 -16.76
N PRO A 493 8.91 12.72 -16.28
CA PRO A 493 10.17 12.37 -16.93
C PRO A 493 10.43 10.86 -16.89
N PRO A 494 11.30 10.33 -17.79
CA PRO A 494 11.77 8.96 -17.66
C PRO A 494 12.55 8.77 -16.35
N LEU A 495 12.49 7.57 -15.77
CA LEU A 495 13.30 7.19 -14.62
C LEU A 495 14.78 7.44 -14.91
N GLY A 496 15.47 8.11 -13.98
CA GLY A 496 16.85 8.52 -14.18
C GLY A 496 17.55 8.91 -12.89
N TYR A 497 18.81 8.50 -12.75
CA TYR A 497 19.66 8.79 -11.60
C TYR A 497 20.98 9.39 -12.08
N PRO A 498 20.98 10.60 -12.68
CA PRO A 498 22.18 11.24 -13.22
C PRO A 498 23.22 11.52 -12.13
N GLU A 499 24.45 11.79 -12.55
CA GLU A 499 25.46 12.34 -11.65
C GLU A 499 24.94 13.61 -10.98
N GLY A 500 25.04 13.70 -9.65
CA GLY A 500 24.45 14.79 -8.86
C GLY A 500 23.03 14.55 -8.34
N PHE A 501 22.34 13.48 -8.75
CA PHE A 501 20.99 13.13 -8.23
C PHE A 501 20.93 13.00 -6.70
N GLN A 502 22.04 12.55 -6.11
CA GLN A 502 22.26 12.36 -4.68
C GLN A 502 23.22 13.41 -4.09
N GLY A 503 23.48 14.49 -4.83
CA GLY A 503 24.54 15.47 -4.55
C GLY A 503 24.12 16.62 -3.65
N THR A 504 25.07 17.53 -3.46
CA THR A 504 25.03 18.71 -2.58
C THR A 504 24.78 20.02 -3.33
N SER A 505 24.45 19.95 -4.63
CA SER A 505 24.38 21.12 -5.52
C SER A 505 23.25 20.95 -6.54
N ILE A 506 22.06 20.60 -6.05
CA ILE A 506 20.89 20.44 -6.91
C ILE A 506 20.39 21.83 -7.32
N PRO A 507 20.26 22.13 -8.63
CA PRO A 507 19.83 23.44 -9.08
C PRO A 507 18.32 23.63 -8.97
N VAL A 508 17.88 24.85 -8.65
CA VAL A 508 16.47 25.24 -8.70
C VAL A 508 16.35 26.72 -9.06
N HIS A 509 15.36 27.06 -9.89
CA HIS A 509 15.02 28.44 -10.18
C HIS A 509 13.82 28.86 -9.33
N GLY A 510 14.09 29.55 -8.21
CA GLY A 510 13.09 29.96 -7.22
C GLY A 510 11.82 30.61 -7.81
N PRO A 511 11.93 31.62 -8.70
CA PRO A 511 10.77 32.27 -9.30
C PRO A 511 9.88 31.33 -10.13
N ALA A 512 10.46 30.32 -10.80
CA ALA A 512 9.66 29.34 -11.55
C ALA A 512 8.84 28.44 -10.60
N VAL A 513 9.43 28.03 -9.48
CA VAL A 513 8.72 27.23 -8.46
C VAL A 513 7.60 28.03 -7.79
N ALA A 514 7.87 29.29 -7.43
CA ALA A 514 6.84 30.19 -6.90
C ALA A 514 5.69 30.35 -7.91
N LYS A 515 6.01 30.63 -9.18
CA LYS A 515 5.01 30.73 -10.24
C LYS A 515 4.20 29.44 -10.41
N LEU A 516 4.84 28.26 -10.37
CA LEU A 516 4.15 26.96 -10.42
C LEU A 516 3.12 26.83 -9.29
N ILE A 517 3.51 27.18 -8.05
CA ILE A 517 2.61 27.15 -6.89
C ILE A 517 1.41 28.08 -7.12
N GLU A 518 1.63 29.29 -7.60
CA GLU A 518 0.53 30.22 -7.88
C GLU A 518 -0.37 29.75 -9.00
N ASP A 519 0.20 29.24 -10.09
CA ASP A 519 -0.57 28.72 -11.23
C ASP A 519 -1.46 27.56 -10.80
N TRP A 520 -0.96 26.65 -9.96
CA TRP A 520 -1.75 25.57 -9.38
C TRP A 520 -2.87 26.10 -8.48
N LEU A 521 -2.55 26.99 -7.53
CA LEU A 521 -3.52 27.49 -6.55
C LEU A 521 -4.58 28.42 -7.16
N ASP A 522 -4.25 29.15 -8.24
CA ASP A 522 -5.19 29.97 -9.00
C ASP A 522 -5.98 29.15 -10.04
N GLY A 523 -5.77 27.82 -10.12
CA GLY A 523 -6.52 26.92 -11.01
C GLY A 523 -6.14 27.04 -12.49
N ARG A 524 -4.91 27.46 -12.81
CA ARG A 524 -4.38 27.58 -14.17
C ARG A 524 -3.78 26.26 -14.70
N LEU A 525 -3.66 25.21 -13.88
CA LEU A 525 -3.01 23.92 -14.17
C LEU A 525 -3.88 22.70 -13.92
#